data_AF-A0A0F7FGA9-F1
#
_entry.id   AF-A0A0F7FGA9-F1
#
_cell.length_a   1.000
_cell.length_b   1.000
_cell.length_c   1.000
_cell.angle_alpha   90.00
_cell.angle_beta   90.00
_cell.angle_gamma   90.00
#
_symmetry.space_group_name_H-M   'P 1'
#
loop_
_entity.id
_entity.type
_entity.pdbx_description
1 polymer ?
#
loop_
_entity_poly.entity_id
_entity_poly.type
_entity_poly.pdbx_seq_one_letter_code
_entity_poly.pdbx_strand_id
1 'polypeptide(L)'
;MVAGDLFEDLHYRISTYQLKFEILKLGLPTELPPLIIYTPSFSSHDPIVDEGSINLGRSRIYIRRVAHIQLGDDEVVVTHGDIGIANGAIAHLVDRVGSLVGRKLLVEEKVKEKLNLRNQWLIMGHTHIPGLDTTRRIGNPGSWKSAWGKWLPYWRKPTYSLIFYDGKSFRLVYPLKTI
;
A
#
# COMPACT_ATOMS: atom_id res chain seq x y z
N MET A 1 -0.80 8.32 0.92
CA MET A 1 -1.20 7.05 1.59
C MET A 1 -0.07 6.06 1.40
N VAL A 2 0.14 5.15 2.34
CA VAL A 2 1.17 4.09 2.26
C VAL A 2 0.51 2.74 2.51
N ALA A 3 0.49 1.87 1.50
CA ALA A 3 -0.18 0.57 1.52
C ALA A 3 0.77 -0.58 1.93
N GLY A 4 1.46 -0.40 3.05
CA GLY A 4 2.44 -1.35 3.60
C GLY A 4 3.79 -1.34 2.90
N ASP A 5 4.63 -2.32 3.23
CA ASP A 5 6.02 -2.50 2.79
C ASP A 5 6.88 -1.24 2.99
N LEU A 6 6.65 -0.54 4.10
CA LEU A 6 7.45 0.63 4.47
C LEU A 6 8.77 0.23 5.12
N PHE A 7 8.76 -0.89 5.85
CA PHE A 7 9.93 -1.45 6.51
C PHE A 7 10.31 -2.80 5.92
N GLU A 8 11.56 -3.20 6.06
CA GLU A 8 12.09 -4.45 5.51
C GLU A 8 12.09 -5.58 6.54
N ASP A 9 12.69 -5.29 7.70
CA ASP A 9 12.97 -6.24 8.77
C ASP A 9 12.45 -5.71 10.12
N LEU A 10 11.22 -5.23 10.13
CA LEU A 10 10.57 -4.72 11.35
C LEU A 10 9.37 -5.58 11.77
N HIS A 11 9.27 -6.82 11.27
CA HIS A 11 8.10 -7.68 11.48
C HIS A 11 8.04 -8.34 12.87
N TYR A 12 7.92 -7.50 13.89
CA TYR A 12 7.68 -7.87 15.28
C TYR A 12 6.78 -6.83 15.94
N ARG A 13 6.24 -7.16 17.11
CA ARG A 13 5.33 -6.27 17.83
C ARG A 13 6.09 -5.07 18.39
N ILE A 14 5.62 -3.86 18.07
CA ILE A 14 6.15 -2.59 18.60
C ILE A 14 5.02 -1.63 18.98
N SER A 15 5.33 -0.70 19.87
CA SER A 15 4.45 0.41 20.21
C SER A 15 4.40 1.47 19.10
N THR A 16 3.35 2.29 19.10
CA THR A 16 3.26 3.48 18.22
C THR A 16 4.39 4.48 18.47
N TYR A 17 4.93 4.53 19.70
CA TYR A 17 6.09 5.36 20.03
C TYR A 17 7.38 4.85 19.38
N GLN A 18 7.64 3.54 19.40
CA GLN A 18 8.78 2.94 18.69
C GLN A 18 8.64 3.11 17.18
N LEU A 19 7.45 2.89 16.62
CA LEU A 19 7.18 3.11 15.21
C LEU A 19 7.48 4.54 14.78
N LYS A 20 7.17 5.54 15.61
CA LYS A 20 7.54 6.94 15.34
C LYS A 20 9.04 7.11 15.11
N PHE A 21 9.89 6.48 15.91
CA PHE A 21 11.34 6.55 15.71
C PHE A 21 11.80 5.85 14.45
N GLU A 22 11.25 4.67 14.15
CA GLU A 22 11.60 3.95 12.91
C GLU A 22 11.19 4.75 11.67
N ILE A 23 10.03 5.41 11.68
CA ILE A 23 9.59 6.32 10.61
C ILE A 23 10.56 7.51 10.45
N LEU A 24 11.02 8.11 11.56
CA LEU A 24 11.96 9.24 11.50
C LEU A 24 13.33 8.85 10.92
N LYS A 25 13.76 7.59 11.08
CA LYS A 25 15.01 7.07 10.49
C LYS A 25 14.95 6.91 8.98
N LEU A 26 13.77 6.95 8.36
CA LEU A 26 13.60 6.80 6.91
C LEU A 26 14.11 8.01 6.10
N GLY A 27 14.54 9.10 6.76
CA GLY A 27 15.01 10.29 6.06
C GLY A 27 13.87 11.00 5.31
N LEU A 28 12.76 11.24 6.01
CA LEU A 28 11.57 11.85 5.45
C LEU A 28 11.86 13.22 4.82
N PRO A 29 11.12 13.62 3.77
CA PRO A 29 11.25 14.95 3.20
C PRO A 29 10.91 16.02 4.24
N THR A 30 11.44 17.23 4.02
CA THR A 30 11.24 18.39 4.91
C THR A 30 9.76 18.76 5.05
N GLU A 31 8.99 18.55 3.98
CA GLU A 31 7.56 18.77 3.94
C GLU A 31 6.82 17.45 3.75
N LEU A 32 6.03 17.09 4.75
CA LEU A 32 5.14 15.95 4.73
C LEU A 32 3.69 16.42 4.57
N PRO A 33 2.82 15.61 3.93
CA PRO A 33 1.39 15.88 3.91
C PRO A 33 0.82 15.98 5.34
N PRO A 34 -0.14 16.87 5.60
CA PRO A 34 -0.72 17.05 6.93
C PRO A 34 -1.39 15.78 7.48
N LEU A 35 -1.84 14.91 6.59
CA LEU A 35 -2.46 13.63 6.91
C LEU A 35 -1.85 12.52 6.06
N ILE A 36 -1.41 11.46 6.73
CA ILE A 36 -0.89 10.25 6.13
C ILE A 36 -1.67 9.08 6.71
N ILE A 37 -2.08 8.17 5.85
CA ILE A 37 -2.66 6.88 6.26
C ILE A 37 -1.65 5.82 5.90
N TYR A 38 -1.29 5.02 6.89
CA TYR A 38 -0.39 3.89 6.78
C TYR A 38 -1.15 2.61 7.10
N THR A 39 -1.18 1.68 6.15
CA THR A 39 -1.77 0.36 6.34
C THR A 39 -0.67 -0.70 6.32
N PRO A 40 -0.07 -1.05 7.48
CA PRO A 40 1.05 -1.99 7.53
C PRO A 40 0.64 -3.38 7.04
N SER A 41 1.60 -4.10 6.48
CA SER A 41 1.52 -5.55 6.33
C SER A 41 1.51 -6.24 7.69
N PHE A 42 0.56 -7.14 7.90
CA PHE A 42 0.44 -7.97 9.09
C PHE A 42 1.03 -9.36 8.91
N SER A 43 1.33 -9.76 7.67
CA SER A 43 1.92 -11.06 7.36
C SER A 43 3.44 -11.05 7.24
N SER A 44 4.07 -9.90 6.98
CA SER A 44 5.52 -9.79 6.79
C SER A 44 6.02 -8.35 6.76
N HIS A 45 7.34 -8.16 6.87
CA HIS A 45 8.08 -6.89 6.68
C HIS A 45 7.79 -5.76 7.68
N ASP A 46 6.56 -5.27 7.66
CA ASP A 46 6.10 -4.17 8.50
C ASP A 46 5.88 -4.59 9.96
N PRO A 47 5.96 -3.64 10.89
CA PRO A 47 5.72 -3.92 12.30
C PRO A 47 4.29 -4.32 12.61
N ILE A 48 4.16 -5.22 13.58
CA ILE A 48 2.87 -5.53 14.20
C ILE A 48 2.59 -4.43 15.23
N VAL A 49 1.87 -3.41 14.80
CA VAL A 49 1.49 -2.26 15.63
C VAL A 49 -0.03 -2.21 15.76
N ASP A 50 -0.51 -1.79 16.93
CA ASP A 50 -1.94 -1.57 17.14
C ASP A 50 -2.42 -0.33 16.36
N GLU A 51 -3.69 -0.31 16.00
CA GLU A 51 -4.26 0.86 15.32
C GLU A 51 -4.20 2.10 16.20
N GLY A 52 -3.97 3.26 15.58
CA GLY A 52 -3.79 4.48 16.34
C GLY A 52 -3.37 5.65 15.46
N SER A 53 -2.66 6.61 16.07
CA SER A 53 -2.09 7.75 15.35
C SER A 53 -0.76 8.19 15.94
N ILE A 54 0.12 8.68 15.07
CA ILE A 54 1.41 9.28 15.42
C ILE A 54 1.41 10.74 14.98
N ASN A 55 1.86 11.63 15.87
CA ASN A 55 2.10 13.04 15.53
C ASN A 55 3.57 13.24 15.11
N LEU A 56 3.78 13.82 13.93
CA LEU A 56 5.06 14.23 13.36
C LEU A 56 5.01 15.72 13.00
N GLY A 57 5.15 16.58 14.01
CA GLY A 57 5.04 18.02 13.84
C GLY A 57 3.65 18.42 13.35
N ARG A 58 3.56 19.00 12.14
CA ARG A 58 2.30 19.37 11.47
C ARG A 58 1.59 18.20 10.79
N SER A 59 2.24 17.04 10.70
CA SER A 59 1.71 15.87 10.03
C SER A 59 1.18 14.85 11.04
N ARG A 60 0.08 14.19 10.70
CA ARG A 60 -0.48 13.08 11.48
C ARG A 60 -0.52 11.81 10.64
N ILE A 61 0.05 10.73 11.17
CA ILE A 61 -0.01 9.40 10.58
C ILE A 61 -1.10 8.61 11.29
N TYR A 62 -2.11 8.14 10.57
CA TYR A 62 -3.09 7.18 11.06
C TYR A 62 -2.69 5.77 10.64
N ILE A 63 -2.66 4.87 11.62
CA ILE A 63 -2.30 3.46 11.42
C ILE A 63 -3.60 2.66 11.43
N ARG A 64 -3.92 1.99 10.33
CA ARG A 64 -5.15 1.21 10.16
C ARG A 64 -4.86 -0.07 9.40
N ARG A 65 -5.48 -1.20 9.77
CA ARG A 65 -5.39 -2.42 8.95
C ARG A 65 -6.17 -2.27 7.65
N VAL A 66 -7.35 -1.68 7.79
CA VAL A 66 -8.26 -1.32 6.72
C VAL A 66 -8.72 0.10 7.00
N ALA A 67 -8.40 1.03 6.10
CA ALA A 67 -8.77 2.43 6.22
C ALA A 67 -9.95 2.72 5.29
N HIS A 68 -11.04 3.27 5.84
CA HIS A 68 -12.17 3.80 5.07
C HIS A 68 -12.04 5.32 4.98
N ILE A 69 -12.12 5.86 3.77
CA ILE A 69 -11.85 7.27 3.48
C ILE A 69 -12.89 7.77 2.50
N GLN A 70 -13.52 8.89 2.84
CA GLN A 70 -14.39 9.61 1.93
C GLN A 70 -13.56 10.60 1.10
N LEU A 71 -13.62 10.49 -0.22
CA LEU A 71 -13.02 11.43 -1.18
C LEU A 71 -14.12 11.94 -2.12
N GLY A 72 -14.66 13.13 -1.83
CA GLY A 72 -15.84 13.63 -2.55
C GLY A 72 -17.02 12.69 -2.35
N ASP A 73 -17.59 12.19 -3.45
CA ASP A 73 -18.67 11.19 -3.44
C ASP A 73 -18.17 9.73 -3.41
N ASP A 74 -16.86 9.51 -3.56
CA ASP A 74 -16.28 8.17 -3.57
C ASP A 74 -15.87 7.72 -2.16
N GLU A 75 -16.30 6.53 -1.76
CA GLU A 75 -15.76 5.82 -0.60
C GLU A 75 -14.59 4.95 -1.06
N VAL A 76 -13.44 5.14 -0.42
CA VAL A 76 -12.18 4.43 -0.70
C VAL A 76 -11.78 3.60 0.50
N VAL A 77 -11.57 2.32 0.27
CA VAL A 77 -11.03 1.37 1.22
C VAL A 77 -9.58 1.08 0.87
N VAL A 78 -8.70 1.21 1.85
CA VAL A 78 -7.26 0.95 1.69
C VAL A 78 -6.79 -0.09 2.67
N THR A 79 -5.98 -1.02 2.19
CA THR A 79 -5.37 -2.07 3.02
C THR A 79 -4.05 -2.51 2.39
N HIS A 80 -3.22 -3.25 3.11
CA HIS A 80 -2.04 -3.86 2.51
C HIS A 80 -2.44 -4.93 1.48
N GLY A 81 -3.38 -5.83 1.81
CA GLY A 81 -3.92 -6.85 0.90
C GLY A 81 -3.60 -8.31 1.29
N ASP A 82 -2.75 -8.50 2.30
CA ASP A 82 -2.42 -9.78 2.93
C ASP A 82 -3.62 -10.51 3.57
N ILE A 83 -4.73 -9.80 3.78
CA ILE A 83 -6.03 -10.38 4.17
C ILE A 83 -6.53 -11.40 3.14
N GLY A 84 -6.20 -11.23 1.85
CA GLY A 84 -6.60 -12.16 0.78
C GLY A 84 -5.72 -13.40 0.74
N ILE A 85 -4.42 -13.18 0.50
CA ILE A 85 -3.38 -14.21 0.44
C ILE A 85 -2.26 -13.73 1.36
N ALA A 86 -1.85 -14.51 2.36
CA ALA A 86 -0.85 -14.06 3.32
C ALA A 86 0.55 -13.89 2.72
N ASN A 87 0.89 -14.67 1.67
CA ASN A 87 2.20 -14.65 1.06
C ASN A 87 2.23 -13.77 -0.19
N GLY A 88 2.93 -12.65 -0.11
CA GLY A 88 3.07 -11.70 -1.23
C GLY A 88 3.72 -12.28 -2.48
N ALA A 89 4.61 -13.29 -2.35
CA ALA A 89 5.19 -14.02 -3.48
C ALA A 89 4.14 -14.80 -4.27
N ILE A 90 3.27 -15.51 -3.54
CA ILE A 90 2.16 -16.26 -4.13
C ILE A 90 1.14 -15.30 -4.75
N ALA A 91 0.77 -14.23 -4.04
CA ALA A 91 -0.16 -13.23 -4.55
C ALA A 91 0.30 -12.62 -5.88
N HIS A 92 1.57 -12.24 -5.99
CA HIS A 92 2.15 -11.74 -7.24
C HIS A 92 2.12 -12.77 -8.37
N LEU A 93 2.44 -14.04 -8.08
CA LEU A 93 2.43 -15.10 -9.09
C LEU A 93 1.01 -15.32 -9.63
N VAL A 94 0.02 -15.37 -8.74
CA VAL A 94 -1.40 -15.52 -9.09
C VAL A 94 -1.85 -14.40 -10.03
N ASP A 95 -1.55 -13.14 -9.70
CA ASP A 95 -1.92 -12.01 -10.55
C ASP A 95 -1.18 -11.97 -11.88
N ARG A 96 0.09 -12.40 -11.89
CA ARG A 96 0.88 -12.43 -13.11
C ARG A 96 0.36 -13.48 -14.09
N VAL A 97 0.00 -14.67 -13.59
CA VAL A 97 -0.67 -15.70 -14.39
C VAL A 97 -2.05 -15.23 -14.84
N GLY A 98 -2.84 -14.62 -13.96
CA GLY A 98 -4.13 -14.01 -14.30
C GLY A 98 -4.00 -12.98 -15.43
N SER A 99 -2.96 -12.14 -15.37
CA SER A 99 -2.69 -11.13 -16.39
C SER A 99 -2.37 -11.73 -17.77
N LEU A 100 -1.74 -12.90 -17.83
CA LEU A 100 -1.50 -13.63 -19.09
C LEU A 100 -2.78 -14.12 -19.75
N VAL A 101 -3.83 -14.37 -18.97
CA VAL A 101 -5.16 -14.76 -19.47
C VAL A 101 -6.16 -13.59 -19.49
N GLY A 102 -5.64 -12.34 -19.45
CA GLY A 102 -6.45 -11.12 -19.57
C GLY A 102 -7.12 -10.63 -18.29
N ARG A 103 -6.88 -11.28 -17.14
CA ARG A 103 -7.42 -10.88 -15.83
C ARG A 103 -6.36 -10.20 -14.98
N LYS A 104 -6.20 -8.89 -15.16
CA LYS A 104 -5.34 -8.06 -14.29
C LYS A 104 -6.02 -7.82 -12.94
N LEU A 105 -5.22 -7.67 -11.89
CA LEU A 105 -5.67 -7.33 -10.53
C LEU A 105 -6.68 -8.34 -9.95
N LEU A 106 -6.40 -9.63 -10.10
CA LEU A 106 -7.29 -10.71 -9.67
C LEU A 106 -7.29 -10.87 -8.15
N VAL A 107 -6.12 -10.71 -7.52
CA VAL A 107 -6.02 -10.77 -6.05
C VAL A 107 -6.74 -9.58 -5.42
N GLU A 108 -6.61 -8.38 -5.99
CA GLU A 108 -7.35 -7.18 -5.58
C GLU A 108 -8.87 -7.42 -5.68
N GLU A 109 -9.34 -7.97 -6.80
CA GLU A 109 -10.74 -8.33 -6.99
C GLU A 109 -11.22 -9.31 -5.90
N LYS A 110 -10.43 -10.33 -5.57
CA LYS A 110 -10.77 -11.29 -4.52
C LYS A 110 -10.76 -10.70 -3.12
N VAL A 111 -9.83 -9.79 -2.82
CA VAL A 111 -9.84 -9.04 -1.56
C VAL A 111 -11.08 -8.14 -1.48
N LYS A 112 -11.45 -7.49 -2.59
CA LYS A 112 -12.64 -6.64 -2.68
C LYS A 112 -13.92 -7.44 -2.41
N GLU A 113 -14.06 -8.61 -3.03
CA GLU A 113 -15.16 -9.56 -2.77
C GLU A 113 -15.20 -10.00 -1.30
N LYS A 114 -14.03 -10.38 -0.74
CA LYS A 114 -13.92 -10.84 0.65
C LYS A 114 -14.30 -9.77 1.67
N LEU A 115 -14.00 -8.50 1.37
CA LEU A 115 -14.40 -7.35 2.18
C LEU A 115 -15.85 -6.89 1.91
N ASN A 116 -16.59 -7.59 1.03
CA ASN A 116 -17.96 -7.27 0.61
C ASN A 116 -18.12 -5.81 0.11
N LEU A 117 -17.10 -5.32 -0.60
CA LEU A 117 -17.08 -3.97 -1.16
C LEU A 117 -17.72 -4.00 -2.55
N ARG A 118 -18.86 -3.31 -2.70
CA ARG A 118 -19.59 -3.29 -3.97
C ARG A 118 -19.26 -2.03 -4.76
N ASN A 119 -19.62 -0.88 -4.20
CA ASN A 119 -19.48 0.42 -4.85
C ASN A 119 -18.21 1.15 -4.43
N GLN A 120 -17.53 0.68 -3.38
CA GLN A 120 -16.30 1.29 -2.88
C GLN A 120 -15.12 1.03 -3.81
N TRP A 121 -14.19 1.97 -3.82
CA TRP A 121 -12.84 1.74 -4.34
C TRP A 121 -12.05 0.87 -3.37
N LEU A 122 -11.31 -0.11 -3.89
CA LEU A 122 -10.27 -0.80 -3.12
C LEU A 122 -8.90 -0.41 -3.67
N ILE A 123 -8.05 0.18 -2.83
CA ILE A 123 -6.64 0.42 -3.15
C ILE A 123 -5.80 -0.44 -2.21
N MET A 124 -4.94 -1.31 -2.76
CA MET A 124 -4.08 -2.15 -1.93
C MET A 124 -2.69 -2.35 -2.53
N GLY A 125 -1.76 -2.82 -1.70
CA GLY A 125 -0.39 -3.16 -2.07
C GLY A 125 -0.24 -4.67 -2.26
N HIS A 126 0.78 -5.26 -1.61
CA HIS A 126 1.01 -6.69 -1.47
C HIS A 126 1.41 -7.48 -2.74
N THR A 127 0.66 -7.38 -3.84
CA THR A 127 0.97 -8.08 -5.11
C THR A 127 2.13 -7.43 -5.86
N HIS A 128 2.41 -6.15 -5.58
CA HIS A 128 3.47 -5.33 -6.20
C HIS A 128 3.25 -5.13 -7.71
N ILE A 129 2.04 -5.34 -8.21
CA ILE A 129 1.71 -5.19 -9.63
C ILE A 129 0.94 -3.89 -9.82
N PRO A 130 1.50 -2.89 -10.51
CA PRO A 130 0.81 -1.62 -10.67
C PRO A 130 -0.37 -1.80 -11.62
N GLY A 131 -1.51 -1.24 -11.23
CA GLY A 131 -2.73 -1.29 -12.04
C GLY A 131 -3.85 -0.44 -11.46
N LEU A 132 -4.77 -0.06 -12.34
CA LEU A 132 -5.99 0.63 -11.96
C LEU A 132 -7.11 0.16 -12.91
N ASP A 133 -8.22 -0.28 -12.33
CA ASP A 133 -9.42 -0.66 -13.06
C ASP A 133 -10.60 0.15 -12.51
N THR A 134 -11.04 1.13 -13.29
CA THR A 134 -12.11 2.07 -12.92
C THR A 134 -13.49 1.41 -12.95
N THR A 135 -13.69 0.41 -13.80
CA THR A 135 -14.96 -0.33 -13.89
C THR A 135 -15.17 -1.18 -12.64
N ARG A 136 -14.12 -1.90 -12.22
CA ARG A 136 -14.14 -2.71 -11.00
C ARG A 136 -13.83 -1.90 -9.73
N ARG A 137 -13.42 -0.64 -9.87
CA ARG A 137 -13.00 0.25 -8.78
C ARG A 137 -11.92 -0.39 -7.89
N ILE A 138 -10.87 -0.90 -8.51
CA ILE A 138 -9.72 -1.50 -7.83
C ILE A 138 -8.41 -0.89 -8.32
N GLY A 139 -7.42 -0.80 -7.45
CA GLY A 139 -6.11 -0.27 -7.83
C GLY A 139 -4.97 -0.76 -6.94
N ASN A 140 -3.79 -0.83 -7.53
CA ASN A 140 -2.55 -1.17 -6.85
C ASN A 140 -1.43 -0.23 -7.34
N PRO A 141 -0.73 0.49 -6.45
CA PRO A 141 0.35 1.38 -6.84
C PRO A 141 1.65 0.63 -7.18
N GLY A 142 1.68 -0.70 -7.12
CA GLY A 142 2.86 -1.51 -7.41
C GLY A 142 3.89 -1.47 -6.27
N SER A 143 5.18 -1.45 -6.61
CA SER A 143 6.26 -1.50 -5.61
C SER A 143 7.25 -0.36 -5.77
N TRP A 144 7.64 0.21 -4.62
CA TRP A 144 8.71 1.20 -4.51
C TRP A 144 10.02 0.57 -4.06
N LYS A 145 10.00 -0.73 -3.75
CA LYS A 145 11.13 -1.47 -3.20
C LYS A 145 12.13 -1.83 -4.29
N SER A 146 13.37 -1.37 -4.11
CA SER A 146 14.47 -1.61 -5.05
C SER A 146 15.47 -2.65 -4.54
N ALA A 147 15.51 -2.92 -3.23
CA ALA A 147 16.46 -3.84 -2.62
C ALA A 147 15.88 -4.56 -1.38
N TRP A 148 16.40 -5.76 -1.06
CA TRP A 148 16.16 -6.48 0.20
C TRP A 148 17.06 -5.98 1.35
N GLY A 149 18.01 -5.09 1.04
CA GLY A 149 19.05 -4.57 1.94
C GLY A 149 20.03 -3.72 1.13
N LYS A 150 21.15 -3.25 1.72
CA LYS A 150 22.07 -2.32 1.03
C LYS A 150 22.69 -2.85 -0.28
N TRP A 151 22.70 -4.17 -0.50
CA TRP A 151 23.49 -4.78 -1.58
C TRP A 151 22.73 -5.82 -2.42
N LEU A 152 21.59 -6.34 -1.95
CA LEU A 152 20.85 -7.38 -2.66
C LEU A 152 19.66 -6.77 -3.39
N PRO A 153 19.64 -6.79 -4.74
CA PRO A 153 18.51 -6.27 -5.50
C PRO A 153 17.24 -7.02 -5.13
N TYR A 154 16.14 -6.28 -5.04
CA TYR A 154 14.85 -6.91 -4.81
C TYR A 154 14.54 -7.81 -5.99
N TRP A 155 14.02 -9.00 -5.72
CA TRP A 155 13.72 -10.00 -6.75
C TRP A 155 12.66 -9.54 -7.76
N ARG A 156 11.94 -8.45 -7.45
CA ARG A 156 11.01 -7.75 -8.35
C ARG A 156 11.57 -6.38 -8.69
N LYS A 157 11.38 -5.94 -9.94
CA LYS A 157 11.69 -4.57 -10.33
C LYS A 157 10.70 -3.59 -9.67
N PRO A 158 11.16 -2.52 -9.02
CA PRO A 158 10.29 -1.46 -8.56
C PRO A 158 9.61 -0.79 -9.75
N THR A 159 8.35 -0.39 -9.55
CA THR A 159 7.53 0.30 -10.55
C THR A 159 7.43 1.78 -10.29
N TYR A 160 7.72 2.23 -9.06
CA TYR A 160 7.71 3.64 -8.64
C TYR A 160 6.44 4.38 -9.07
N SER A 161 5.31 3.70 -8.99
CA SER A 161 4.01 4.23 -9.39
C SER A 161 3.19 4.65 -8.19
N LEU A 162 2.28 5.60 -8.39
CA LEU A 162 1.31 6.00 -7.37
C LEU A 162 -0.07 6.14 -7.99
N ILE A 163 -1.09 5.99 -7.16
CA ILE A 163 -2.46 6.29 -7.54
C ILE A 163 -2.77 7.70 -7.05
N PHE A 164 -3.05 8.58 -8.00
CA PHE A 164 -3.37 9.98 -7.78
C PHE A 164 -4.88 10.20 -7.92
N TYR A 165 -5.46 10.93 -6.98
CA TYR A 165 -6.86 11.37 -7.05
C TYR A 165 -6.89 12.88 -7.24
N ASP A 166 -7.50 13.35 -8.34
CA ASP A 166 -7.53 14.77 -8.72
C ASP A 166 -8.78 15.53 -8.23
N GLY A 167 -9.58 14.90 -7.35
CA GLY A 167 -10.88 15.42 -6.91
C GLY A 167 -12.06 14.92 -7.73
N LYS A 168 -11.81 14.21 -8.84
CA LYS A 168 -12.85 13.65 -9.71
C LYS A 168 -12.57 12.20 -10.12
N SER A 169 -11.30 11.86 -10.30
CA SER A 169 -10.88 10.59 -10.88
C SER A 169 -9.58 10.08 -10.28
N PHE A 170 -9.43 8.76 -10.28
CA PHE A 170 -8.18 8.09 -9.94
C PHE A 170 -7.35 7.88 -11.21
N ARG A 171 -6.03 8.08 -11.08
CA ARG A 171 -5.06 7.85 -12.16
C ARG A 171 -3.84 7.14 -11.60
N LEU A 172 -3.36 6.14 -12.33
CA LEU A 172 -2.06 5.54 -12.06
C LEU A 172 -0.99 6.36 -12.76
N VAL A 173 -0.04 6.91 -12.00
CA VAL A 173 1.04 7.76 -12.53
C VAL A 173 2.41 7.22 -12.15
N TYR A 174 3.40 7.50 -12.99
CA TYR A 174 4.79 7.06 -12.84
C TYR A 174 5.66 8.32 -12.72
N PRO A 175 5.84 8.86 -11.50
CA PRO A 175 6.71 10.02 -11.29
C PRO A 175 8.12 9.76 -11.82
N LEU A 176 8.72 10.78 -12.44
CA LEU A 176 10.13 10.75 -12.77
C LEU A 176 10.94 10.63 -11.48
N LYS A 177 11.88 9.68 -11.47
CA LYS A 177 12.77 9.43 -10.34
C LYS A 177 13.51 10.73 -10.00
N THR A 178 13.09 11.42 -8.96
CA THR A 178 13.89 12.48 -8.35
C THR A 178 14.93 11.75 -7.51
N ILE A 179 16.18 11.82 -7.96
CA ILE A 179 17.36 11.25 -7.29
C ILE A 179 17.71 12.13 -6.10
#